data_AF-A0A963P8B8-F1
#
_entry.id   AF-A0A963P8B8-F1
#
_cell.length_a   1.000
_cell.length_b   1.000
_cell.length_c   1.000
_cell.angle_alpha   90.00
_cell.angle_beta   90.00
_cell.angle_gamma   90.00
#
_symmetry.space_group_name_H-M   'P 1'
#
loop_
_entity.id
_entity.type
_entity.pdbx_description
1 polymer ?
#
loop_
_entity_poly.entity_id
_entity_poly.type
_entity_poly.pdbx_seq_one_letter_code
_entity_poly.pdbx_strand_id
1 'polypeptide(L)'
;DALQSPAFYVGAIGSRRNQAARRERLMTHFELDADTMDRLHGPAGLHIGSKTPAEIAVSIMAEVLACKNGVATAPRTGSDMMAIEAPVAATPGGSRGAAPSRVVAAGSANG
;
A
#
# COMPACT_ATOMS: atom_id res chain seq x y z
N ASP A 1 14.99 1.94 -19.21
CA ASP A 1 13.76 1.98 -18.38
C ASP A 1 13.94 1.42 -16.98
N ALA A 2 13.15 1.88 -16.01
CA ALA A 2 13.18 1.40 -14.62
C ALA A 2 12.82 -0.10 -14.50
N LEU A 3 11.87 -0.58 -15.31
CA LEU A 3 11.45 -2.00 -15.32
C LEU A 3 12.49 -2.94 -15.95
N GLN A 4 13.40 -2.42 -16.76
CA GLN A 4 14.53 -3.18 -17.31
C GLN A 4 15.82 -2.97 -16.52
N SER A 5 15.78 -2.14 -15.47
CA SER A 5 16.93 -1.86 -14.64
C SER A 5 17.15 -2.97 -13.59
N PRO A 6 18.35 -3.05 -12.99
CA PRO A 6 18.63 -3.94 -11.86
C PRO A 6 17.99 -3.45 -10.53
N ALA A 7 17.09 -2.47 -10.57
CA ALA A 7 16.42 -1.98 -9.37
C ALA A 7 15.63 -3.11 -8.67
N PHE A 8 15.85 -3.23 -7.36
CA PHE A 8 15.15 -4.22 -6.53
C PHE A 8 13.67 -3.84 -6.28
N TYR A 9 13.31 -2.58 -6.49
CA TYR A 9 11.95 -2.08 -6.31
C TYR A 9 11.62 -1.08 -7.43
N VAL A 10 10.48 -1.26 -8.08
CA VAL A 10 9.92 -0.33 -9.06
C VAL A 10 8.48 -0.04 -8.69
N GLY A 11 8.23 1.12 -8.10
CA GLY A 11 6.91 1.58 -7.69
C GLY A 11 6.42 2.72 -8.56
N ALA A 12 5.12 2.72 -8.86
CA ALA A 12 4.46 3.83 -9.52
C ALA A 12 3.41 4.47 -8.60
N ILE A 13 3.54 5.78 -8.40
CA ILE A 13 2.59 6.61 -7.64
C ILE A 13 1.42 6.98 -8.56
N GLY A 14 0.21 7.01 -8.00
CA GLY A 14 -0.99 7.46 -8.71
C GLY A 14 -2.24 6.73 -8.24
N SER A 15 -3.43 7.20 -8.66
CA SER A 15 -4.67 6.48 -8.39
C SER A 15 -4.65 5.08 -9.03
N ARG A 16 -5.46 4.15 -8.50
CA ARG A 16 -5.62 2.80 -9.07
C ARG A 16 -5.98 2.86 -10.57
N ARG A 17 -6.86 3.79 -10.95
CA ARG A 17 -7.23 4.05 -12.35
C ARG A 17 -6.03 4.45 -13.21
N ASN A 18 -5.21 5.38 -12.73
CA ASN A 18 -4.01 5.81 -13.46
C ASN A 18 -2.98 4.69 -13.58
N GLN A 19 -2.93 3.78 -12.61
CA GLN A 19 -2.05 2.62 -12.65
C GLN A 19 -2.51 1.59 -13.69
N ALA A 20 -3.81 1.31 -13.80
CA ALA A 20 -4.34 0.45 -14.84
C ALA A 20 -4.03 1.00 -16.25
N ALA A 21 -4.30 2.29 -16.48
CA ALA A 21 -3.96 2.95 -17.74
C ALA A 21 -2.44 2.98 -18.01
N ARG A 22 -1.61 3.10 -16.96
CA ARG A 22 -0.15 2.99 -17.09
C ARG A 22 0.26 1.59 -17.50
N ARG A 23 -0.32 0.54 -16.90
CA ARG A 23 -0.02 -0.87 -17.20
C ARG A 23 -0.37 -1.16 -18.66
N GLU A 24 -1.55 -0.75 -19.11
CA GLU A 24 -2.01 -0.88 -20.48
C GLU A 24 -1.06 -0.17 -21.47
N ARG A 25 -0.73 1.10 -21.21
CA ARG A 25 0.22 1.85 -22.05
C ARG A 25 1.59 1.19 -22.11
N LEU A 26 2.10 0.66 -21.00
CA LEU A 26 3.40 -0.01 -20.96
C LEU A 26 3.39 -1.31 -21.75
N MET A 27 2.33 -2.11 -21.64
CA MET A 27 2.17 -3.34 -22.42
C MET A 27 2.03 -3.04 -23.93
N THR A 28 1.22 -2.05 -24.29
CA THR A 28 0.92 -1.74 -25.70
C THR A 28 2.07 -1.04 -26.42
N HIS A 29 2.84 -0.19 -25.74
CA HIS A 29 3.87 0.63 -26.40
C HIS A 29 5.29 0.10 -26.24
N PHE A 30 5.56 -0.75 -25.25
CA PHE A 30 6.92 -1.19 -24.91
C PHE A 30 7.09 -2.71 -24.94
N GLU A 31 6.08 -3.46 -25.44
CA GLU A 31 6.09 -4.92 -25.58
C GLU A 31 6.57 -5.66 -24.31
N LEU A 32 6.29 -5.08 -23.14
CA LEU A 32 6.70 -5.67 -21.87
C LEU A 32 5.84 -6.91 -21.58
N ASP A 33 6.51 -8.02 -21.29
CA ASP A 33 5.87 -9.26 -20.89
C ASP A 33 5.18 -9.15 -19.52
N ALA A 34 4.33 -10.13 -19.22
CA ALA A 34 3.60 -10.17 -17.95
C ALA A 34 4.56 -10.19 -16.75
N ASP A 35 5.66 -10.93 -16.85
CA ASP A 35 6.66 -11.11 -15.79
C ASP A 35 7.37 -9.79 -15.45
N THR A 36 7.75 -9.01 -16.46
CA THR A 36 8.33 -7.68 -16.27
C THR A 36 7.32 -6.73 -15.64
N MET A 37 6.05 -6.84 -16.04
CA MET A 37 4.98 -6.03 -15.50
C MET A 37 4.64 -6.39 -14.05
N ASP A 38 4.95 -7.59 -13.58
CA ASP A 38 4.78 -7.98 -12.18
C ASP A 38 5.81 -7.34 -11.25
N ARG A 39 6.93 -6.83 -11.79
CA ARG A 39 7.88 -5.98 -11.05
C ARG A 39 7.33 -4.59 -10.77
N LEU A 40 6.26 -4.16 -11.43
CA LEU A 40 5.68 -2.82 -11.26
C LEU A 40 4.69 -2.79 -10.07
N HIS A 41 5.14 -2.25 -8.94
CA HIS A 41 4.29 -2.01 -7.77
C HIS A 41 3.36 -0.83 -8.02
N GLY A 42 2.07 -0.98 -7.67
CA GLY A 42 1.09 0.04 -8.03
C GLY A 42 -0.30 -0.04 -7.38
N PRO A 43 -0.80 1.08 -6.82
CA PRO A 43 -0.04 2.24 -6.33
C PRO A 43 1.05 1.88 -5.34
N ALA A 44 2.20 2.54 -5.47
CA ALA A 44 3.32 2.43 -4.54
C ALA A 44 2.90 2.82 -3.11
N GLY A 45 3.37 2.04 -2.14
CA GLY A 45 3.10 2.18 -0.72
C GLY A 45 2.12 1.15 -0.17
N LEU A 46 2.31 0.86 1.11
CA LEU A 46 1.37 0.04 1.90
C LEU A 46 0.06 0.78 2.13
N HIS A 47 -1.05 0.05 2.18
CA HIS A 47 -2.33 0.64 2.52
C HIS A 47 -2.42 0.92 4.02
N ILE A 48 -2.07 2.14 4.42
CA ILE A 48 -2.13 2.61 5.82
C ILE A 48 -3.15 3.73 6.05
N GLY A 49 -4.00 4.02 5.05
CA GLY A 49 -4.97 5.12 5.12
C GLY A 49 -4.37 6.53 4.96
N SER A 50 -3.21 6.65 4.30
CA SER A 50 -2.50 7.91 4.10
C SER A 50 -3.35 8.99 3.40
N LYS A 51 -3.30 10.21 3.91
CA LYS A 51 -3.94 11.42 3.38
C LYS A 51 -2.95 12.55 3.14
N THR A 52 -1.86 12.58 3.90
CA THR A 52 -0.83 13.61 3.79
C THR A 52 0.39 13.12 3.01
N PRO A 53 1.18 14.02 2.40
CA PRO A 53 2.43 13.63 1.72
C PRO A 53 3.41 12.87 2.63
N ALA A 54 3.48 13.24 3.91
CA ALA A 54 4.34 12.55 4.89
C ALA A 54 3.89 11.10 5.12
N GLU A 55 2.58 10.87 5.28
CA GLU A 55 2.02 9.53 5.42
C GLU A 55 2.20 8.69 4.15
N ILE A 56 2.10 9.31 2.97
CA ILE A 56 2.38 8.64 1.69
C ILE A 56 3.85 8.23 1.63
N ALA A 57 4.78 9.12 1.98
CA ALA A 57 6.21 8.82 2.00
C ALA A 57 6.54 7.65 2.95
N VAL A 58 5.97 7.66 4.17
CA VAL A 58 6.13 6.56 5.13
C VAL A 58 5.58 5.25 4.55
N SER A 59 4.41 5.27 3.91
CA SER A 59 3.83 4.07 3.30
C SER A 59 4.71 3.46 2.20
N ILE A 60 5.35 4.31 1.38
CA ILE A 60 6.27 3.89 0.31
C ILE A 60 7.55 3.32 0.91
N MET A 61 8.15 4.02 1.88
CA MET A 61 9.37 3.55 2.54
C MET A 61 9.15 2.22 3.26
N ALA A 62 7.98 2.01 3.86
CA ALA A 62 7.61 0.75 4.47
C ALA A 62 7.51 -0.39 3.44
N GLU A 63 6.92 -0.14 2.26
CA GLU A 63 6.87 -1.15 1.18
C GLU A 63 8.27 -1.49 0.66
N VAL A 64 9.10 -0.47 0.40
CA VAL A 64 10.48 -0.64 -0.06
C VAL A 64 11.30 -1.51 0.90
N LEU A 65 11.18 -1.24 2.21
CA LEU A 65 11.86 -2.03 3.25
C LEU A 65 11.32 -3.44 3.36
N ALA A 66 10.00 -3.64 3.23
CA ALA A 66 9.41 -4.97 3.24
C ALA A 66 9.92 -5.81 2.06
N CYS A 67 9.96 -5.26 0.84
CA CYS A 67 10.55 -5.91 -0.33
C CYS A 67 12.02 -6.25 -0.11
N LYS A 68 12.82 -5.30 0.38
CA LYS A 68 14.25 -5.50 0.66
C LYS A 68 14.49 -6.63 1.67
N ASN A 69 13.63 -6.73 2.69
CA ASN A 69 13.81 -7.67 3.79
C ASN A 69 13.04 -9.00 3.59
N GLY A 70 12.33 -9.17 2.47
CA GLY A 70 11.52 -10.37 2.21
C GLY A 70 10.33 -10.53 3.16
N VAL A 71 9.82 -9.43 3.72
CA VAL A 71 8.68 -9.45 4.64
C VAL A 71 7.39 -9.43 3.84
N ALA A 72 6.53 -10.43 4.06
CA ALA A 72 5.21 -10.46 3.47
C ALA A 72 4.38 -9.28 3.97
N THR A 73 3.80 -8.53 3.04
CA THR A 73 2.86 -7.45 3.33
C THR A 73 1.44 -7.97 3.14
N ALA A 74 0.49 -7.48 3.93
CA ALA A 74 -0.90 -7.92 3.82
C ALA A 74 -1.39 -7.74 2.37
N PRO A 75 -2.09 -8.73 1.81
CA PRO A 75 -2.61 -8.63 0.47
C PRO A 75 -3.49 -7.38 0.37
N ARG A 76 -3.35 -6.68 -0.76
CA ARG A 76 -4.11 -5.47 -1.06
C ARG A 76 -5.57 -5.89 -1.31
N THR A 77 -6.34 -6.15 -0.25
CA THR A 77 -7.67 -6.77 -0.35
C THR A 77 -8.56 -6.01 -1.33
N GLY A 78 -9.27 -6.77 -2.17
CA GLY A 78 -10.17 -6.28 -3.21
C GLY A 78 -11.43 -5.58 -2.72
N SER A 79 -11.60 -5.26 -1.42
CA SER A 79 -12.74 -4.48 -0.90
C SER A 79 -12.78 -3.03 -1.39
N ASP A 80 -11.72 -2.54 -2.01
CA ASP A 80 -11.72 -1.29 -2.79
C ASP A 80 -12.22 -1.48 -4.25
N MET A 81 -12.61 -2.70 -4.66
CA MET A 81 -13.28 -2.97 -5.95
C MET A 81 -14.81 -2.86 -5.87
N MET A 82 -15.40 -2.63 -4.70
CA MET A 82 -16.86 -2.55 -4.54
C MET A 82 -17.26 -1.63 -3.37
N ALA A 83 -17.15 -0.31 -3.56
CA ALA A 83 -17.95 0.62 -2.78
C ALA A 83 -19.39 0.60 -3.30
N ILE A 84 -20.14 -0.46 -2.98
CA ILE A 84 -21.59 -0.41 -2.85
C ILE A 84 -21.99 -1.26 -1.63
N GLU A 85 -22.60 -0.55 -0.68
CA GLU A 85 -23.45 -1.00 0.43
C GLU A 85 -22.81 -1.57 1.72
N ALA A 86 -22.84 -0.72 2.76
CA ALA A 86 -23.10 -1.20 4.11
C ALA A 86 -24.57 -1.65 4.20
N PRO A 87 -24.89 -2.67 5.03
CA PRO A 87 -25.09 -2.33 6.43
C PRO A 87 -24.33 -3.27 7.36
N VAL A 88 -23.65 -2.66 8.34
CA VAL A 88 -23.26 -3.37 9.55
C VAL A 88 -24.55 -3.67 10.33
N ALA A 89 -24.96 -4.94 10.34
CA ALA A 89 -26.04 -5.39 11.20
C ALA A 89 -25.63 -5.19 12.67
N ALA A 90 -26.48 -4.47 13.39
CA ALA A 90 -26.34 -4.23 14.82
C ALA A 90 -26.26 -5.55 15.59
N THR A 91 -25.22 -5.72 16.40
CA THR A 91 -25.25 -6.67 17.52
C THR A 91 -25.54 -5.87 18.79
N PRO A 92 -26.56 -6.24 19.59
CA PRO A 92 -26.91 -5.49 20.79
C PRO A 92 -26.03 -5.90 21.97
N GLY A 93 -25.61 -4.91 22.76
CA GLY A 93 -25.40 -5.03 24.20
C GLY A 93 -23.95 -5.11 24.68
N GLY A 94 -23.53 -4.11 25.47
CA GLY A 94 -22.33 -4.20 26.30
C GLY A 94 -21.70 -2.87 26.69
N SER A 95 -22.22 -2.26 27.75
CA SER A 95 -21.92 -0.93 28.28
C SER A 95 -20.46 -0.58 28.64
N ARG A 96 -20.13 0.71 28.40
CA ARG A 96 -19.26 1.64 29.16
C ARG A 96 -17.74 1.44 29.16
N GLY A 97 -17.02 2.47 28.69
CA GLY A 97 -15.84 3.00 29.39
C GLY A 97 -14.60 3.34 28.54
N ALA A 98 -14.22 4.62 28.59
CA ALA A 98 -12.88 5.21 28.37
C ALA A 98 -12.29 5.29 26.94
N ALA A 99 -11.99 6.52 26.53
CA ALA A 99 -11.21 6.85 25.35
C ALA A 99 -9.76 6.35 25.47
N PRO A 100 -9.14 5.78 24.42
CA PRO A 100 -7.75 5.37 24.50
C PRO A 100 -6.80 6.58 24.44
N SER A 101 -5.95 6.58 25.45
CA SER A 101 -4.85 7.47 25.79
C SER A 101 -3.76 7.56 24.71
N ARG A 102 -3.29 8.81 24.51
CA ARG A 102 -1.93 9.24 24.15
C ARG A 102 -0.91 8.11 23.89
N VAL A 103 -0.48 7.96 22.65
CA VAL A 103 0.69 7.14 22.28
C VAL A 103 1.95 7.81 22.84
N VAL A 104 2.61 7.16 23.80
CA VAL A 104 3.94 7.52 24.29
C VAL A 104 4.93 6.56 23.65
N ALA A 105 5.83 7.07 22.81
CA ALA A 105 6.95 6.31 22.30
C ALA A 105 7.98 6.12 23.43
N ALA A 106 8.15 4.88 23.90
CA ALA A 106 9.21 4.55 24.84
C ALA A 106 10.56 4.54 24.10
N GLY A 107 11.44 5.48 24.47
CA GLY A 107 12.83 5.46 24.08
C GLY A 107 13.55 4.32 24.79
N SER A 108 14.22 3.47 24.01
CA SER A 108 15.16 2.46 24.51
C SER A 108 16.37 3.16 25.12
N ALA A 109 16.58 2.97 26.42
CA ALA A 109 17.83 3.34 27.08
C ALA A 109 18.88 2.28 26.75
N ASN A 110 19.97 2.71 26.11
CA ASN A 110 21.21 1.96 26.05
C ASN A 110 22.02 2.36 27.28
N GLY A 111 22.43 1.38 28.10
CA GLY A 111 23.21 1.56 29.33
C GLY A 111 23.28 0.28 30.15
#